data_AF-Q8KE81-F1
#
_entry.id   AF-Q8KE81-F1
#
_cell.length_a   1.000
_cell.length_b   1.000
_cell.length_c   1.000
_cell.angle_alpha   90.00
_cell.angle_beta   90.00
_cell.angle_gamma   90.00
#
_symmetry.space_group_name_H-M   'P 1'
#
loop_
_entity.id
_entity.type
_entity.pdbx_description
1 polymer ?
#
loop_
_entity_poly.entity_id
_entity_poly.type
_entity_poly.pdbx_seq_one_letter_code
_entity_poly.pdbx_strand_id
1 'polypeptide(L)'
;MNQATAEKINTLFSNFDPTRCFIPYISMYEIEALYFSDPPTLATTSGAPLKAIEHILAECGEPEKINDHTTTAPSKRLEKLSNRSRKTTTGIAIATAIGIPKMRDACPLFNNWVTELEKLAC
;
A
#
# COMPACT_ATOMS: atom_id res chain seq x y z
N MET A 1 8.67 -11.55 8.18
CA MET A 1 9.65 -10.78 8.98
C MET A 1 10.88 -11.66 9.19
N ASN A 2 12.10 -11.12 9.15
CA ASN A 2 13.29 -11.92 9.48
C ASN A 2 13.34 -12.19 11.00
N GLN A 3 13.91 -13.32 11.40
CA GLN A 3 13.91 -13.77 12.80
C GLN A 3 14.67 -12.80 13.74
N ALA A 4 15.72 -12.17 13.22
CA ALA A 4 16.54 -11.21 13.97
C ALA A 4 15.76 -9.94 14.36
N THR A 5 14.85 -9.43 13.51
CA THR A 5 13.99 -8.29 13.82
C THR A 5 13.00 -8.65 14.93
N ALA A 6 12.43 -9.86 14.90
CA ALA A 6 11.52 -10.35 15.93
C ALA A 6 12.19 -10.41 17.30
N GLU A 7 13.39 -11.00 17.37
CA GLU A 7 14.18 -11.16 18.59
C GLU A 7 14.56 -9.80 19.21
N LYS A 8 14.89 -8.82 18.36
CA LYS A 8 15.26 -7.48 18.81
C LYS A 8 14.07 -6.72 19.39
N ILE A 9 12.90 -6.87 18.79
CA ILE A 9 11.65 -6.27 19.30
C ILE A 9 11.27 -6.91 20.64
N ASN A 10 11.38 -8.23 20.77
CA ASN A 10 11.11 -8.93 22.03
C ASN A 10 12.04 -8.47 23.16
N THR A 11 13.32 -8.23 22.85
CA THR A 11 14.28 -7.71 23.83
C THR A 11 13.96 -6.27 24.24
N LEU A 12 13.70 -5.37 23.27
CA LEU A 12 13.49 -3.94 23.53
C LEU A 12 12.15 -3.62 24.19
N PHE A 13 11.11 -4.40 23.88
CA PHE A 13 9.74 -4.14 24.32
C PHE A 13 9.19 -5.25 25.21
N SER A 14 10.06 -5.96 25.94
CA SER A 14 9.70 -7.10 26.81
C SER A 14 8.53 -6.85 27.77
N ASN A 15 8.34 -5.60 28.22
CA ASN A 15 7.24 -5.21 29.10
C ASN A 15 5.85 -5.11 28.42
N PHE A 16 5.76 -5.24 27.09
CA PHE A 16 4.53 -4.99 26.31
C PHE A 16 3.96 -6.23 25.62
N ASP A 17 4.42 -7.42 25.98
CA ASP A 17 4.11 -8.68 25.27
C ASP A 17 4.16 -8.52 23.73
N PRO A 18 5.34 -8.20 23.18
CA PRO A 18 5.51 -7.91 21.76
C PRO A 18 5.13 -9.10 20.87
N THR A 19 5.16 -10.33 21.39
CA THR A 19 4.72 -11.53 20.66
C THR A 19 3.24 -11.50 20.30
N ARG A 20 2.44 -10.77 21.07
CA ARG A 20 0.99 -10.60 20.86
C ARG A 20 0.62 -9.22 20.31
N CYS A 21 1.36 -8.18 20.71
CA CYS A 21 1.04 -6.78 20.39
C CYS A 21 1.72 -6.24 19.12
N PHE A 22 2.64 -7.00 18.51
CA PHE A 22 3.37 -6.55 17.32
C PHE A 22 3.14 -7.48 16.12
N ILE A 23 2.33 -7.02 15.18
CA ILE A 23 2.12 -7.68 13.88
C ILE A 23 2.84 -6.86 12.80
N PRO A 24 4.02 -7.31 12.33
CA PRO A 24 4.81 -6.55 11.37
C PRO A 24 4.16 -6.52 9.99
N TYR A 25 4.13 -5.33 9.40
CA TYR A 25 3.92 -5.12 7.98
C TYR A 25 4.95 -4.14 7.45
N ILE A 26 5.57 -4.53 6.34
CA ILE A 26 6.52 -3.69 5.63
C ILE A 26 5.90 -3.47 4.25
N SER A 27 5.43 -2.25 4.02
CA SER A 27 5.16 -1.81 2.65
C SER A 27 6.52 -1.66 1.97
N MET A 28 6.78 -2.44 0.93
CA MET A 28 8.07 -2.42 0.22
C MET A 28 8.42 -1.03 -0.33
N TYR A 29 7.41 -0.22 -0.66
CA TYR A 29 7.58 1.11 -1.25
C TYR A 29 6.74 2.14 -0.48
N GLU A 30 5.59 2.53 -1.02
CA GLU A 30 4.72 3.55 -0.42
C GLU A 30 3.27 3.03 -0.33
N ILE A 31 2.44 3.64 0.52
CA ILE A 31 1.03 3.26 0.65
C ILE A 31 0.25 3.51 -0.65
N GLU A 32 0.71 4.49 -1.43
CA GLU A 32 0.22 4.84 -2.77
C GLU A 32 0.25 3.67 -3.75
N ALA A 33 1.11 2.67 -3.55
CA ALA A 33 1.12 1.44 -4.34
C ALA A 33 -0.22 0.70 -4.26
N LEU A 34 -0.87 0.71 -3.08
CA LEU A 34 -2.18 0.09 -2.86
C LEU A 34 -3.28 0.77 -3.69
N TYR A 35 -3.10 2.02 -4.10
CA TYR A 35 -4.08 2.74 -4.92
C TYR A 35 -4.17 2.19 -6.36
N PHE A 36 -3.17 1.44 -6.80
CA PHE A 36 -3.19 0.76 -8.09
C PHE A 36 -3.98 -0.55 -8.08
N SER A 37 -4.56 -0.94 -6.94
CA SER A 37 -5.45 -2.12 -6.82
C SER A 37 -6.75 -1.99 -7.63
N ASP A 38 -7.16 -0.76 -7.98
CA ASP A 38 -8.37 -0.51 -8.76
C ASP A 38 -8.16 0.61 -9.79
N PRO A 39 -7.57 0.28 -10.96
CA PRO A 39 -7.21 1.26 -11.99
C PRO A 39 -8.36 2.15 -12.47
N PRO A 40 -9.59 1.63 -12.70
CA PRO A 40 -10.74 2.46 -13.08
C PRO A 40 -11.09 3.54 -12.05
N THR A 41 -11.13 3.17 -10.76
CA THR A 41 -11.45 4.12 -9.68
C THR A 41 -10.30 5.09 -9.46
N LEU A 42 -9.05 4.63 -9.56
CA LEU A 42 -7.88 5.49 -9.50
C LEU A 42 -7.92 6.53 -10.62
N ALA A 43 -8.19 6.13 -11.87
CA ALA A 43 -8.31 7.03 -13.02
C ALA A 43 -9.39 8.09 -12.79
N THR A 44 -10.57 7.65 -12.35
CA THR A 44 -11.73 8.53 -12.10
C THR A 44 -11.42 9.54 -10.98
N THR A 45 -10.83 9.09 -9.89
CA THR A 45 -10.60 9.91 -8.69
C THR A 45 -9.42 10.86 -8.85
N SER A 46 -8.37 10.43 -9.56
CA SER A 46 -7.19 11.25 -9.85
C SER A 46 -7.33 12.15 -11.08
N GLY A 47 -8.29 11.86 -11.96
CA GLY A 47 -8.43 12.51 -13.26
C GLY A 47 -7.37 12.06 -14.28
N ALA A 48 -6.63 10.99 -13.98
CA ALA A 48 -5.60 10.44 -14.85
C ALA A 48 -6.19 9.56 -15.97
N PRO A 49 -5.52 9.44 -17.13
CA PRO A 49 -5.93 8.49 -18.16
C PRO A 49 -5.79 7.04 -17.66
N LEU A 50 -6.87 6.26 -17.75
CA LEU A 50 -6.88 4.84 -17.34
C LEU A 50 -5.75 4.04 -18.01
N LYS A 51 -5.56 4.23 -19.33
CA LYS A 51 -4.50 3.57 -20.10
C LYS A 51 -3.09 3.81 -19.53
N ALA A 52 -2.85 4.98 -18.95
CA ALA A 52 -1.55 5.28 -18.35
C ALA A 52 -1.34 4.50 -17.04
N ILE A 53 -2.38 4.33 -16.24
CA ILE A 53 -2.35 3.53 -15.02
C ILE A 53 -2.19 2.03 -15.36
N GLU A 54 -2.93 1.53 -16.35
CA GLU A 54 -2.80 0.15 -16.83
C GLU A 54 -1.40 -0.14 -17.38
N HIS A 55 -0.80 0.81 -18.09
CA HIS A 55 0.58 0.66 -18.58
C HIS A 55 1.59 0.53 -17.44
N ILE A 56 1.45 1.35 -16.39
CA ILE A 56 2.29 1.26 -15.18
C ILE A 56 2.16 -0.11 -14.52
N LEU A 57 0.94 -0.64 -14.42
CA LEU A 57 0.69 -1.97 -13.87
C LEU A 57 1.27 -3.07 -14.74
N ALA A 58 1.19 -2.95 -16.06
CA ALA A 58 1.80 -3.90 -16.98
C ALA A 58 3.34 -3.92 -16.85
N GLU A 59 3.97 -2.77 -16.60
CA GLU A 59 5.42 -2.68 -16.35
C GLU A 59 5.83 -3.33 -15.02
N CYS A 60 5.05 -3.13 -13.97
CA CYS A 60 5.39 -3.58 -12.61
C CYS A 60 4.84 -4.98 -12.27
N GLY A 61 3.89 -5.50 -13.06
CA GLY A 61 3.22 -6.78 -12.87
C GLY A 61 2.11 -6.75 -11.83
N GLU A 62 2.36 -6.19 -10.64
CA GLU A 62 1.36 -6.08 -9.57
C GLU A 62 1.50 -4.76 -8.78
N PRO A 63 0.44 -4.30 -8.10
CA PRO A 63 0.47 -3.04 -7.35
C PRO A 63 1.60 -3.00 -6.29
N GLU A 64 1.83 -4.08 -5.57
CA GLU A 64 2.86 -4.17 -4.52
C GLU A 64 4.30 -4.09 -5.07
N LYS A 65 4.50 -4.31 -6.37
CA LYS A 65 5.80 -4.23 -7.04
C LYS A 65 6.12 -2.87 -7.63
N ILE A 66 5.23 -1.87 -7.50
CA ILE A 66 5.46 -0.52 -8.02
C ILE A 66 6.61 0.13 -7.22
N ASN A 67 7.80 0.06 -7.81
CA ASN A 67 9.08 0.29 -7.16
C ASN A 67 9.41 1.78 -6.90
N ASP A 68 10.18 2.02 -5.83
CA ASP A 68 10.72 3.30 -5.38
C ASP A 68 12.08 3.60 -6.03
N HIS A 69 12.08 3.82 -7.34
CA HIS A 69 13.16 4.59 -7.97
C HIS A 69 12.78 6.07 -7.97
N THR A 70 13.77 6.97 -7.85
CA THR A 70 13.57 8.44 -7.74
C THR A 70 12.62 9.07 -8.77
N THR A 71 12.44 8.44 -9.94
CA THR A 71 11.53 8.89 -11.00
C THR A 71 10.29 8.02 -11.20
N THR A 72 10.23 6.84 -10.57
CA THR A 72 9.19 5.81 -10.77
C THR A 72 8.45 5.39 -9.49
N ALA A 73 8.79 6.01 -8.35
CA ALA A 73 8.06 5.85 -7.09
C ALA A 73 6.54 6.05 -7.29
N PRO A 74 5.69 5.30 -6.57
CA PRO A 74 4.23 5.38 -6.68
C PRO A 74 3.70 6.82 -6.57
N SER A 75 4.15 7.58 -5.58
CA SER A 75 3.78 8.99 -5.37
C SER A 75 4.19 9.88 -6.56
N LYS A 76 5.36 9.64 -7.16
CA LYS A 76 5.84 10.34 -8.36
C LYS A 76 5.07 9.97 -9.61
N ARG A 77 4.66 8.71 -9.76
CA ARG A 77 3.77 8.28 -10.85
C ARG A 77 2.42 8.96 -10.71
N LEU A 78 1.83 8.99 -9.50
CA LEU A 78 0.59 9.69 -9.23
C LEU A 78 0.69 11.20 -9.47
N GLU A 79 1.79 11.85 -9.06
CA GLU A 79 2.06 13.27 -9.35
C GLU A 79 2.11 13.55 -10.86
N LYS A 80 2.71 12.66 -11.67
CA LYS A 80 2.76 12.81 -13.13
C LYS A 80 1.41 12.55 -13.80
N LEU A 81 0.61 11.63 -13.24
CA LEU A 81 -0.68 11.24 -13.76
C LEU A 81 -1.78 12.27 -13.48
N SER A 82 -1.67 13.01 -12.38
CA SER A 82 -2.63 14.01 -11.94
C SER A 82 -2.06 15.42 -12.06
N ASN A 83 -2.60 16.22 -13.00
CA ASN A 83 -2.33 17.66 -13.09
C ASN A 83 -2.88 18.46 -11.88
N ARG A 84 -3.62 17.83 -10.96
CA ARG A 84 -4.14 18.46 -9.74
C ARG A 84 -3.23 18.14 -8.55
N SER A 85 -2.28 19.01 -8.30
CA SER A 85 -1.44 19.01 -7.10
C SER A 85 -2.25 19.31 -5.83
N ARG A 86 -2.80 18.27 -5.19
CA ARG A 86 -3.18 18.31 -3.75
C ARG A 86 -2.81 16.99 -3.09
N LYS A 87 -1.56 16.89 -2.63
CA LYS A 87 -0.90 15.64 -2.20
C LYS A 87 -1.59 14.91 -1.04
N THR A 88 -2.21 15.62 -0.09
CA THR A 88 -2.75 14.98 1.12
C THR A 88 -4.26 14.69 1.05
N THR A 89 -5.06 15.61 0.54
CA THR A 89 -6.52 15.41 0.42
C THR A 89 -6.88 14.36 -0.63
N THR A 90 -6.04 14.21 -1.66
CA THR A 90 -6.30 13.30 -2.78
C THR A 90 -6.04 11.84 -2.39
N GLY A 91 -5.03 11.56 -1.56
CA GLY A 91 -4.72 10.20 -1.12
C GLY A 91 -5.84 9.55 -0.31
N ILE A 92 -6.39 10.27 0.67
CA ILE A 92 -7.52 9.77 1.48
C ILE A 92 -8.76 9.54 0.60
N ALA A 93 -9.05 10.47 -0.32
CA ALA A 93 -10.20 10.33 -1.23
C ALA A 93 -10.05 9.11 -2.15
N ILE A 94 -8.86 8.89 -2.70
CA ILE A 94 -8.54 7.70 -3.51
C ILE A 94 -8.68 6.43 -2.67
N ALA A 95 -8.06 6.38 -1.49
CA ALA A 95 -8.11 5.22 -0.61
C ALA A 95 -9.56 4.87 -0.22
N THR A 96 -10.36 5.89 0.08
CA THR A 96 -11.78 5.74 0.42
C THR A 96 -12.61 5.24 -0.76
N ALA A 97 -12.35 5.76 -1.97
CA ALA A 97 -13.06 5.35 -3.18
C ALA A 97 -12.74 3.91 -3.60
N ILE A 98 -11.49 3.49 -3.46
CA ILE A 98 -11.03 2.13 -3.79
C ILE A 98 -11.52 1.13 -2.74
N GLY A 99 -11.34 1.47 -1.47
CA GLY A 99 -11.72 0.64 -0.33
C GLY A 99 -10.75 -0.49 -0.02
N ILE A 100 -10.75 -0.91 1.26
CA ILE A 100 -9.92 -2.01 1.76
C ILE A 100 -10.15 -3.33 1.01
N PRO A 101 -11.39 -3.75 0.64
CA PRO A 101 -11.60 -5.02 -0.05
C PRO A 101 -10.79 -5.15 -1.35
N LYS A 102 -10.80 -4.12 -2.21
CA LYS A 102 -10.06 -4.14 -3.48
C LYS A 102 -8.54 -4.15 -3.25
N MET A 103 -8.08 -3.39 -2.26
CA MET A 103 -6.66 -3.41 -1.87
C MET A 103 -6.24 -4.81 -1.43
N ARG A 104 -7.07 -5.51 -0.66
CA ARG A 104 -6.80 -6.88 -0.20
C ARG A 104 -6.80 -7.89 -1.34
N ASP A 105 -7.73 -7.78 -2.29
CA ASP A 105 -7.80 -8.71 -3.42
C ASP A 105 -6.57 -8.60 -4.33
N ALA A 106 -6.03 -7.40 -4.51
CA ALA A 106 -4.91 -7.15 -5.42
C ALA A 106 -3.52 -7.17 -4.75
N CYS A 107 -3.44 -7.06 -3.41
CA CYS A 107 -2.20 -6.89 -2.65
C CYS A 107 -2.06 -7.99 -1.57
N PRO A 108 -1.44 -9.15 -1.89
CA PRO A 108 -1.37 -10.28 -0.97
C PRO A 108 -0.63 -10.00 0.34
N LEU A 109 0.44 -9.20 0.34
CA LEU A 109 1.16 -8.86 1.57
C LEU A 109 0.29 -8.02 2.49
N PHE A 110 -0.41 -7.04 1.93
CA PHE A 110 -1.38 -6.24 2.66
C PHE A 110 -2.54 -7.10 3.20
N ASN A 111 -3.12 -7.97 2.37
CA ASN A 111 -4.19 -8.86 2.80
C ASN A 111 -3.79 -9.78 3.95
N ASN A 112 -2.60 -10.36 3.89
CA ASN A 112 -2.10 -11.23 4.96
C ASN A 112 -1.97 -10.45 6.26
N TRP A 113 -1.44 -9.22 6.22
CA TRP A 113 -1.34 -8.39 7.40
C TRP A 113 -2.70 -8.04 8.02
N VAL A 114 -3.67 -7.59 7.20
CA VAL A 114 -5.02 -7.27 7.72
C VAL A 114 -5.71 -8.53 8.27
N THR A 115 -5.52 -9.69 7.64
CA THR A 115 -6.04 -10.97 8.13
C THR A 115 -5.47 -11.32 9.51
N GLU A 116 -4.17 -11.10 9.75
CA GLU A 116 -3.58 -11.31 11.08
C GLU A 116 -4.14 -10.31 12.11
N LEU A 117 -4.39 -9.06 11.73
CA LEU A 117 -5.04 -8.08 12.61
C LEU A 117 -6.48 -8.47 12.97
N GLU A 118 -7.25 -8.97 12.01
CA GLU A 118 -8.64 -9.39 12.22
C GLU A 118 -8.75 -10.57 13.20
N LYS A 119 -7.72 -11.44 13.27
CA LYS A 119 -7.66 -12.52 14.28
C LYS A 119 -7.48 -12.01 15.71
N LEU A 120 -7.05 -10.76 15.90
CA LEU A 120 -6.91 -10.15 17.23
C LEU A 120 -8.23 -9.56 17.75
N ALA A 121 -9.20 -9.30 16.86
CA ALA A 121 -10.50 -8.80 17.24
C ALA A 121 -11.36 -9.95 17.79
N CYS A 122 -11.24 -10.19 19.09
CA CYS A 122 -12.25 -10.89 19.89
C CYS A 122 -13.32 -9.92 20.39
#